data_AF-A0A433U2T3-F1
#
_entry.id   AF-A0A433U2T3-F1
#
_cell.length_a   1.000
_cell.length_b   1.000
_cell.length_c   1.000
_cell.angle_alpha   90.00
_cell.angle_beta   90.00
_cell.angle_gamma   90.00
#
_symmetry.space_group_name_H-M   'P 1'
#
loop_
_entity.id
_entity.type
_entity.pdbx_description
1 polymer ?
#
loop_
_entity_poly.entity_id
_entity_poly.type
_entity_poly.pdbx_seq_one_letter_code
_entity_poly.pdbx_strand_id
1 'polypeptide(L)'
;MNTTHCLSICFTAFTKVAQGSSAHQFGEQRRKKTYLRRECTFEIFANEVWPKISKKAKMDCHPSLVWTEIVSFIEGSFEALSSDGGHLNKEVYQTLGRKRAPNFSGDRSKVYDAFELYRKYKQDHHLFDESDLVYNIYKRLKE
;
A
#
# COMPACT_ATOMS: atom_id res chain seq x y z
N MET A 1 13.16 30.25 7.61
CA MET A 1 14.38 29.42 7.53
C MET A 1 13.97 27.98 7.72
N ASN A 2 14.54 27.11 6.88
CA ASN A 2 13.97 25.85 6.42
C ASN A 2 13.93 24.75 7.49
N THR A 3 12.87 23.96 7.49
CA THR A 3 12.80 22.65 8.15
C THR A 3 12.65 21.57 7.10
N THR A 4 13.77 21.24 6.46
CA THR A 4 13.94 20.04 5.66
C THR A 4 14.54 18.98 6.58
N HIS A 5 13.73 18.16 7.24
CA HIS A 5 14.24 16.96 7.93
C HIS A 5 13.08 16.03 8.28
N CYS A 6 12.84 15.03 7.45
CA CYS A 6 12.51 13.64 7.84
C CYS A 6 12.17 12.81 6.59
N LEU A 7 13.12 12.62 5.68
CA LEU A 7 13.03 11.57 4.65
C LEU A 7 14.45 11.08 4.36
N SER A 8 14.89 10.11 5.16
CA SER A 8 16.04 9.26 4.87
C SER A 8 15.83 7.94 5.62
N ILE A 9 16.32 6.84 5.03
CA ILE A 9 16.18 5.42 5.41
C ILE A 9 15.02 4.77 4.62
N CYS A 10 15.22 3.83 3.67
CA CYS A 10 16.11 2.68 3.72
C CYS A 10 16.54 2.14 2.32
N PHE A 11 17.86 2.09 2.12
CA PHE A 11 18.69 1.06 1.47
C PHE A 11 18.31 0.42 0.11
N THR A 12 19.07 0.81 -0.91
CA THR A 12 19.47 -0.03 -2.05
C THR A 12 20.69 -0.91 -1.69
N ALA A 13 20.61 -2.22 -1.94
CA ALA A 13 21.81 -3.06 -2.13
C ALA A 13 21.55 -4.17 -3.16
N PHE A 14 22.42 -4.17 -4.17
CA PHE A 14 22.55 -5.11 -5.28
C PHE A 14 23.29 -6.37 -4.82
N THR A 15 23.00 -7.55 -5.41
CA THR A 15 24.02 -8.49 -5.94
C THR A 15 23.40 -9.76 -6.54
N LYS A 16 24.13 -10.32 -7.50
CA LYS A 16 23.79 -11.36 -8.49
C LYS A 16 24.74 -12.57 -8.27
N VAL A 17 24.54 -13.64 -9.05
CA VAL A 17 25.46 -14.81 -9.34
C VAL A 17 25.16 -16.06 -8.47
N ALA A 18 25.22 -17.32 -8.94
CA ALA A 18 25.10 -18.03 -10.23
C ALA A 18 25.12 -19.56 -9.95
N GLN A 19 24.46 -20.33 -10.84
CA GLN A 19 24.70 -21.71 -11.36
C GLN A 19 25.06 -22.93 -10.46
N GLY A 20 24.40 -24.07 -10.78
CA GLY A 20 24.86 -25.44 -10.47
C GLY A 20 23.82 -26.53 -10.79
N SER A 21 24.10 -27.39 -11.78
CA SER A 21 23.26 -28.48 -12.33
C SER A 21 23.42 -29.82 -11.61
N SER A 22 22.36 -30.64 -11.51
CA SER A 22 22.38 -32.10 -11.80
C SER A 22 20.97 -32.71 -11.70
N ALA A 23 20.68 -33.67 -12.57
CA ALA A 23 19.38 -34.26 -12.81
C ALA A 23 19.02 -35.36 -11.80
N HIS A 24 17.78 -35.33 -11.29
CA HIS A 24 17.09 -36.52 -10.80
C HIS A 24 15.58 -36.36 -11.03
N GLN A 25 14.97 -37.41 -11.58
CA GLN A 25 13.55 -37.49 -11.96
C GLN A 25 12.63 -37.18 -10.78
N PHE A 26 11.72 -36.22 -10.94
CA PHE A 26 10.57 -36.02 -10.07
C PHE A 26 9.37 -35.62 -10.93
N GLY A 27 8.22 -36.25 -10.67
CA GLY A 27 6.99 -36.11 -11.46
C GLY A 27 6.56 -34.66 -11.67
N GLU A 28 5.79 -34.42 -12.73
CA GLU A 28 5.24 -33.11 -13.09
C GLU A 28 4.33 -32.56 -11.98
N GLN A 29 4.96 -31.99 -10.95
CA GLN A 29 4.32 -31.03 -10.07
C GLN A 29 4.06 -29.81 -10.93
N ARG A 30 2.81 -29.64 -11.36
CA ARG A 30 2.28 -28.47 -12.04
C ARG A 30 2.82 -27.22 -11.34
N ARG A 31 3.86 -26.60 -11.91
CA ARG A 31 4.54 -25.44 -11.35
C ARG A 31 3.50 -24.34 -11.22
N LYS A 32 2.96 -24.12 -10.01
CA LYS A 32 2.11 -22.96 -9.74
C LYS A 32 2.95 -21.76 -10.16
N LYS A 33 2.51 -21.03 -11.19
CA LYS A 33 3.16 -19.78 -11.58
C LYS A 33 3.09 -18.90 -10.34
N THR A 34 4.22 -18.72 -9.66
CA THR A 34 4.34 -17.69 -8.64
C THR A 34 4.24 -16.37 -9.39
N TYR A 35 3.05 -15.77 -9.39
CA TYR A 35 2.92 -14.39 -9.84
C TYR A 35 3.73 -13.57 -8.85
N LEU A 36 4.92 -13.12 -9.26
CA LEU A 36 5.63 -12.09 -8.53
C LEU A 36 4.65 -10.93 -8.39
N ARG A 37 4.25 -10.62 -7.15
CA ARG A 37 3.37 -9.47 -6.94
C ARG A 37 4.08 -8.22 -7.45
N ARG A 38 3.31 -7.28 -8.00
CA ARG A 38 3.84 -6.02 -8.54
C ARG A 38 3.66 -4.92 -7.50
N GLU A 39 4.69 -4.11 -7.30
CA GLU A 39 4.61 -2.94 -6.44
C GLU A 39 3.71 -1.86 -7.07
N CYS A 40 2.79 -1.31 -6.28
CA CYS A 40 1.96 -0.18 -6.61
C CYS A 40 2.62 1.08 -6.07
N THR A 41 3.43 1.74 -6.89
CA THR A 41 3.94 3.08 -6.60
C THR A 41 2.86 4.14 -6.84
N PHE A 42 3.12 5.39 -6.48
CA PHE A 42 2.19 6.48 -6.79
C PHE A 42 1.92 6.60 -8.29
N GLU A 43 2.93 6.38 -9.15
CA GLU A 43 2.77 6.42 -10.60
C GLU A 43 1.80 5.34 -11.09
N ILE A 44 1.88 4.13 -10.53
CA ILE A 44 0.95 3.04 -10.85
C ILE A 44 -0.45 3.37 -10.34
N PHE A 45 -0.54 3.87 -9.11
CA PHE A 45 -1.80 4.31 -8.54
C PHE A 45 -2.47 5.38 -9.42
N ALA A 46 -1.77 6.45 -9.75
CA ALA A 46 -2.32 7.59 -10.48
C ALA A 46 -2.71 7.24 -11.93
N ASN A 47 -1.94 6.40 -12.61
CA ASN A 47 -2.14 6.13 -14.05
C ASN A 47 -2.98 4.87 -14.32
N GLU A 48 -2.90 3.84 -13.48
CA GLU A 48 -3.58 2.56 -13.71
C GLU A 48 -4.80 2.37 -12.81
N VAL A 49 -4.64 2.66 -11.51
CA VAL A 49 -5.66 2.35 -10.50
C VAL A 49 -6.70 3.47 -10.38
N TRP A 50 -6.25 4.71 -10.28
CA TRP A 50 -7.05 5.90 -10.05
C TRP A 50 -8.16 6.10 -11.09
N PRO A 51 -7.94 5.91 -12.41
CA PRO A 51 -9.00 5.99 -13.41
C PRO A 51 -10.14 4.98 -13.19
N LYS A 52 -9.88 3.87 -12.48
CA LYS A 52 -10.87 2.82 -12.20
C LYS A 52 -11.66 3.07 -10.92
N ILE A 53 -11.04 3.72 -9.92
CA ILE A 53 -11.66 3.92 -8.59
C ILE A 53 -12.29 5.31 -8.42
N SER A 54 -11.69 6.37 -8.98
CA SER A 54 -12.13 7.76 -8.77
C SER A 54 -13.56 8.01 -9.24
N LYS A 55 -13.93 7.47 -10.41
CA LYS A 55 -15.29 7.54 -10.96
C LYS A 55 -16.31 6.82 -10.07
N LYS A 56 -15.93 5.68 -9.48
CA LYS A 56 -16.82 4.89 -8.60
C LYS A 56 -17.03 5.57 -7.25
N ALA A 57 -15.96 6.11 -6.67
CA ALA A 57 -16.00 6.84 -5.40
C ALA A 57 -16.48 8.30 -5.54
N LYS A 58 -16.80 8.76 -6.76
CA LYS A 58 -17.22 10.15 -7.06
C LYS A 58 -16.23 11.16 -6.48
N MET A 59 -14.94 10.89 -6.69
CA MET A 59 -13.85 11.73 -6.23
C MET A 59 -13.71 12.97 -7.10
N ASP A 60 -13.53 14.11 -6.44
CA ASP A 60 -13.36 15.45 -7.01
C ASP A 60 -12.01 16.07 -6.67
N CYS A 61 -11.14 15.34 -5.96
CA CYS A 61 -9.80 15.78 -5.59
C CYS A 61 -8.70 15.06 -6.40
N HIS A 62 -7.50 15.63 -6.35
CA HIS A 62 -6.34 15.12 -7.07
C HIS A 62 -5.88 13.75 -6.51
N PRO A 63 -5.46 12.77 -7.35
CA PRO A 63 -5.02 11.45 -6.90
C PRO A 63 -3.95 11.49 -5.82
N SER A 64 -3.04 12.47 -5.86
CA SER A 64 -2.00 12.60 -4.84
C SER A 64 -2.56 12.83 -3.44
N LEU A 65 -3.64 13.59 -3.30
CA LEU A 65 -4.26 13.85 -2.00
C LEU A 65 -4.84 12.56 -1.42
N VAL A 66 -5.50 11.75 -2.25
CA VAL A 66 -6.06 10.47 -1.82
C VAL A 66 -4.98 9.46 -1.53
N TRP A 67 -3.96 9.39 -2.38
CA TRP A 67 -2.81 8.52 -2.16
C TRP A 67 -2.14 8.83 -0.83
N THR A 68 -1.82 10.10 -0.56
CA THR A 68 -1.24 10.53 0.71
C THR A 68 -2.12 10.15 1.91
N GLU A 69 -3.44 10.36 1.83
CA GLU A 69 -4.33 9.95 2.93
C GLU A 69 -4.32 8.44 3.18
N ILE A 70 -4.32 7.63 2.11
CA ILE A 70 -4.26 6.17 2.17
C ILE A 70 -2.95 5.73 2.84
N VAL A 71 -1.82 6.09 2.25
CA VAL A 71 -0.52 5.54 2.67
C VAL A 71 -0.02 6.14 3.98
N SER A 72 -0.38 7.39 4.32
CA SER A 72 0.11 8.04 5.53
C SER A 72 -0.78 7.84 6.76
N PHE A 73 -2.11 7.76 6.58
CA PHE A 73 -3.03 7.67 7.72
C PHE A 73 -3.77 6.34 7.78
N ILE A 74 -4.39 5.92 6.69
CA ILE A 74 -5.24 4.73 6.69
C ILE A 74 -4.40 3.46 6.87
N GLU A 75 -3.32 3.31 6.11
CA GLU A 75 -2.44 2.13 6.17
C GLU A 75 -1.15 2.41 6.96
N GLY A 76 -0.58 3.62 6.87
CA GLY A 76 0.74 3.94 7.46
C GLY A 76 0.74 4.46 8.89
N SER A 77 -0.42 4.64 9.54
CA SER A 77 -0.44 5.10 10.93
C SER A 77 0.00 4.01 11.91
N PHE A 78 0.47 4.40 13.10
CA PHE A 78 0.82 3.44 14.15
C PHE A 78 -0.38 2.57 14.56
N GLU A 79 -1.57 3.17 14.63
CA GLU A 79 -2.81 2.45 14.93
C GLU A 79 -3.17 1.45 13.82
N ALA A 80 -2.95 1.82 12.56
CA ALA A 80 -3.10 0.90 11.42
C ALA A 80 -2.13 -0.28 11.54
N LEU A 81 -0.85 -0.01 11.80
CA LEU A 81 0.18 -1.02 11.96
C LEU A 81 -0.11 -1.99 13.12
N SER A 82 -0.70 -1.48 14.20
CA SER A 82 -1.09 -2.26 15.37
C SER A 82 -2.40 -3.04 15.20
N SER A 83 -3.14 -2.81 14.10
CA SER A 83 -4.40 -3.50 13.81
C SER A 83 -4.17 -4.89 13.19
N ASP A 84 -5.18 -5.75 13.27
CA ASP A 84 -5.15 -7.08 12.65
C ASP A 84 -5.18 -7.05 11.12
N GLY A 85 -5.58 -5.93 10.51
CA GLY A 85 -5.64 -5.77 9.06
C GLY A 85 -4.52 -4.93 8.45
N GLY A 86 -3.72 -4.24 9.27
CA GLY A 86 -2.72 -3.27 8.78
C GLY A 86 -3.33 -1.95 8.30
N HIS A 87 -4.56 -1.64 8.71
CA HIS A 87 -5.25 -0.40 8.33
C HIS A 87 -6.26 0.04 9.39
N LEU A 88 -6.65 1.31 9.35
CA LEU A 88 -7.74 1.86 10.16
C LEU A 88 -9.10 1.44 9.62
N ASN A 89 -10.10 1.34 10.51
CA ASN A 89 -11.50 1.36 10.11
C ASN A 89 -11.94 2.81 9.79
N LYS A 90 -13.14 2.95 9.20
CA LYS A 90 -13.65 4.22 8.70
C LYS A 90 -13.85 5.24 9.82
N GLU A 91 -14.41 4.82 10.95
CA GLU A 91 -14.74 5.68 12.09
C GLU A 91 -13.48 6.24 12.76
N VAL A 92 -12.48 5.37 12.96
CA VAL A 92 -11.18 5.73 13.54
C VAL A 92 -10.42 6.67 12.59
N TYR A 93 -10.38 6.35 11.29
CA TYR A 93 -9.76 7.24 10.30
C TYR A 93 -10.41 8.63 10.26
N GLN A 94 -11.74 8.71 10.26
CA GLN A 94 -12.44 10.00 10.26
C GLN A 94 -12.13 10.83 11.51
N THR A 95 -11.97 10.18 12.66
CA THR A 95 -11.67 10.86 13.92
C THR A 95 -10.20 11.29 14.00
N LEU A 96 -9.26 10.39 13.69
CA LEU A 96 -7.82 10.68 13.74
C LEU A 96 -7.40 11.65 12.63
N GLY A 97 -7.94 11.48 11.42
CA GLY A 97 -7.63 12.33 10.28
C GLY A 97 -8.03 13.79 10.50
N ARG A 98 -9.11 14.07 11.24
CA ARG A 98 -9.47 15.45 11.62
C ARG A 98 -8.45 16.07 12.58
N LYS A 99 -7.88 15.28 13.49
CA LYS A 99 -6.86 15.75 14.45
C LYS A 99 -5.50 15.93 13.80
N ARG A 100 -5.09 15.01 12.93
CA ARG A 100 -3.74 14.97 12.33
C ARG A 100 -3.61 15.80 11.05
N ALA A 101 -4.69 15.94 10.29
CA ALA A 101 -4.72 16.72 9.05
C ALA A 101 -5.91 17.71 9.04
N PRO A 102 -5.96 18.68 9.97
CA PRO A 102 -7.11 19.57 10.11
C PRO A 102 -7.42 20.39 8.85
N ASN A 103 -6.40 20.64 8.01
CA ASN A 103 -6.51 21.41 6.78
C ASN A 103 -6.86 20.57 5.54
N PHE A 104 -7.14 19.28 5.69
CA PHE A 104 -7.58 18.46 4.56
C PHE A 104 -9.00 18.85 4.13
N SER A 105 -9.12 19.35 2.90
CA SER A 105 -10.35 19.86 2.31
C SER A 105 -11.22 18.80 1.63
N GLY A 106 -10.73 17.57 1.48
CA GLY A 106 -11.49 16.48 0.85
C GLY A 106 -12.51 15.81 1.78
N ASP A 107 -13.48 15.12 1.17
CA ASP A 107 -14.44 14.28 1.89
C ASP A 107 -13.78 12.97 2.34
N ARG A 108 -13.48 12.87 3.64
CA ARG A 108 -12.86 11.68 4.25
C ARG A 108 -13.72 10.43 4.12
N SER A 109 -15.04 10.55 4.06
CA SER A 109 -15.90 9.39 3.83
C SER A 109 -15.63 8.81 2.44
N LYS A 110 -15.55 9.68 1.42
CA LYS A 110 -15.23 9.26 0.05
C LYS A 110 -13.80 8.76 -0.10
N VAL A 111 -12.83 9.36 0.61
CA VAL A 111 -11.44 8.86 0.63
C VAL A 111 -11.40 7.43 1.15
N TYR A 112 -12.11 7.14 2.24
CA TYR A 112 -12.18 5.77 2.76
C TYR A 112 -12.88 4.81 1.79
N ASP A 113 -13.94 5.26 1.11
CA ASP A 113 -14.61 4.43 0.08
C ASP A 113 -13.68 4.17 -1.12
N ALA A 114 -12.86 5.16 -1.51
CA ALA A 114 -11.83 5.00 -2.53
C ALA A 114 -10.72 4.04 -2.09
N PHE A 115 -10.36 4.05 -0.80
CA PHE A 115 -9.42 3.11 -0.21
C PHE A 115 -9.91 1.66 -0.27
N GLU A 116 -11.18 1.39 0.06
CA GLU A 116 -11.75 0.03 -0.04
C GLU A 116 -11.72 -0.47 -1.50
N LEU A 117 -12.03 0.42 -2.46
CA LEU A 117 -11.90 0.10 -3.88
C LEU A 117 -10.45 -0.16 -4.30
N TYR A 118 -9.51 0.65 -3.80
CA TYR A 118 -8.08 0.48 -4.03
C TYR A 118 -7.59 -0.87 -3.51
N ARG A 119 -7.94 -1.23 -2.27
CA ARG A 119 -7.55 -2.51 -1.68
C ARG A 119 -8.09 -3.69 -2.49
N LYS A 120 -9.37 -3.64 -2.88
CA LYS A 120 -9.95 -4.67 -3.73
C LYS A 120 -9.20 -4.78 -5.06
N TYR A 121 -8.89 -3.64 -5.69
CA TYR A 121 -8.10 -3.62 -6.92
C TYR A 121 -6.71 -4.23 -6.72
N LYS A 122 -6.00 -3.90 -5.61
CA LYS A 122 -4.71 -4.52 -5.27
C LYS A 122 -4.83 -6.05 -5.23
N GLN A 123 -5.85 -6.57 -4.54
CA GLN A 123 -6.07 -8.01 -4.41
C GLN A 123 -6.34 -8.67 -5.76
N ASP A 124 -7.27 -8.12 -6.55
CA ASP A 124 -7.65 -8.67 -7.85
C ASP A 124 -6.47 -8.68 -8.85
N HIS A 125 -5.58 -7.69 -8.75
CA HIS A 125 -4.44 -7.50 -9.66
C HIS A 125 -3.09 -7.96 -9.09
N HIS A 126 -3.08 -8.63 -7.93
CA HIS A 126 -1.86 -9.11 -7.26
C HIS A 126 -0.83 -7.99 -7.03
N LEU A 127 -1.30 -6.81 -6.67
CA LEU A 127 -0.45 -5.67 -6.30
C LEU A 127 -0.14 -5.67 -4.79
N PHE A 128 0.95 -5.00 -4.43
CA PHE A 128 1.27 -4.62 -3.05
C PHE A 128 1.85 -3.22 -3.04
N ASP A 129 1.77 -2.50 -1.93
CA ASP A 129 2.47 -1.22 -1.74
C ASP A 129 3.43 -1.24 -0.54
N GLU A 130 4.03 -0.10 -0.24
CA GLU A 130 4.95 0.07 0.88
C GLU A 130 4.30 -0.29 2.22
N SER A 131 3.05 0.10 2.45
CA SER A 131 2.35 -0.21 3.69
C SER A 131 2.12 -1.71 3.87
N ASP A 132 1.83 -2.43 2.79
CA ASP A 132 1.77 -3.90 2.82
C ASP A 132 3.12 -4.50 3.25
N LEU A 133 4.26 -3.97 2.78
CA LEU A 133 5.58 -4.45 3.18
C LEU A 133 5.85 -4.18 4.66
N VAL A 134 5.65 -2.93 5.09
CA VAL A 134 5.87 -2.49 6.48
C VAL A 134 5.02 -3.32 7.45
N TYR A 135 3.75 -3.52 7.12
CA TYR A 135 2.85 -4.32 7.94
C TYR A 135 3.31 -5.78 8.06
N ASN A 136 3.69 -6.40 6.94
CA ASN A 136 4.16 -7.79 6.94
C ASN A 136 5.46 -7.98 7.73
N ILE A 137 6.39 -7.03 7.64
CA ILE A 137 7.62 -7.06 8.44
C ILE A 137 7.30 -6.89 9.92
N TYR A 138 6.47 -5.90 10.26
CA TYR A 138 6.08 -5.62 11.64
C TYR A 138 5.41 -6.82 12.32
N LYS A 139 4.47 -7.50 11.63
CA LYS A 139 3.80 -8.69 12.18
C LYS A 139 4.79 -9.81 12.48
N ARG A 140 5.72 -10.09 11.56
CA ARG A 140 6.75 -11.14 11.75
C ARG A 140 7.77 -10.81 12.85
N LEU A 141 7.99 -9.53 13.14
CA LEU A 141 8.88 -9.12 14.22
C LEU A 141 8.19 -9.12 15.60
N LYS A 142 6.85 -9.09 15.61
CA LYS A 142 6.05 -9.19 16.84
C LYS A 142 5.72 -10.63 17.24
N GLU A 143 5.73 -11.54 16.29
CA GLU A 143 5.65 -13.00 16.49
C GLU A 143 6.97 -13.55 17.03
#